data_AF-A0A067CGA8-F1
#
_entry.id   AF-A0A067CGA8-F1
#
_cell.length_a   1.000
_cell.length_b   1.000
_cell.length_c   1.000
_cell.angle_alpha   90.00
_cell.angle_beta   90.00
_cell.angle_gamma   90.00
#
_symmetry.space_group_name_H-M   'P 1'
#
loop_
_entity.id
_entity.type
_entity.pdbx_description
1 polymer ?
#
loop_
_entity_poly.entity_id
_entity_poly.type
_entity_poly.pdbx_seq_one_letter_code
_entity_poly.pdbx_strand_id
1 'polypeptide(L)'
;MDTILAPTTFPMTLPPSPLKASVYEFDPATAAGVQGQIIVHYKKHGARIHAHLDLRKANWTALSANDANCTGPVDTFGWHLHTKWAHSNATSAFGAGCSLAAAGNHYDPGLACGLSSEHKLDKCASKVPSVTYNCTAATYARNASACEAGDLSGKFGTMVARHGHIRKTWHDRHYPSSSEVTPQWNLMLHAVCGSSTPRFVCAIADNSKASWHRTHKDDLSKVNVDIDIDNDDIDVDIDIDIDDDARHDHHRRHGSSHGQP
;
A
#
# COMPACT_ATOMS: atom_id res chain seq x y z
N MET A 1 -56.75 0.47 -35.88
CA MET A 1 -55.96 -0.64 -35.32
C MET A 1 -54.62 -0.04 -34.95
N ASP A 2 -54.52 0.50 -33.74
CA ASP A 2 -53.30 1.18 -33.27
C ASP A 2 -52.50 0.22 -32.40
N THR A 3 -51.32 -0.12 -32.89
CA THR A 3 -50.36 -0.97 -32.19
C THR A 3 -49.65 -0.14 -31.13
N ILE A 4 -49.97 -0.41 -29.86
CA ILE A 4 -49.26 0.16 -28.71
C ILE A 4 -47.89 -0.52 -28.61
N LEU A 5 -46.82 0.24 -28.86
CA LEU A 5 -45.45 -0.17 -28.59
C LEU A 5 -45.19 -0.12 -27.08
N ALA A 6 -44.80 -1.26 -26.50
CA ALA A 6 -44.41 -1.35 -25.10
C ALA A 6 -43.08 -0.61 -24.85
N PRO A 7 -42.93 0.14 -23.73
CA PRO A 7 -41.69 0.82 -23.40
C PRO A 7 -40.60 -0.19 -23.01
N THR A 8 -39.46 -0.12 -23.70
CA THR A 8 -38.24 -0.84 -23.36
C THR A 8 -37.63 -0.25 -22.10
N THR A 9 -37.69 -0.99 -20.99
CA THR A 9 -36.97 -0.68 -19.76
C THR A 9 -35.51 -1.09 -19.92
N PHE A 10 -34.62 -0.10 -20.10
CA PHE A 10 -33.19 -0.34 -19.95
C PHE A 10 -32.87 -0.56 -18.47
N PRO A 11 -32.18 -1.65 -18.08
CA PRO A 11 -31.77 -1.84 -16.70
C PRO A 11 -30.75 -0.76 -16.32
N MET A 12 -31.18 0.15 -15.46
CA MET A 12 -30.33 1.18 -14.86
C MET A 12 -29.32 0.47 -13.95
N THR A 13 -28.13 0.21 -14.48
CA THR A 13 -27.04 -0.38 -13.70
C THR A 13 -26.52 0.70 -12.76
N LEU A 14 -26.73 0.52 -11.45
CA LEU A 14 -26.18 1.42 -10.45
C LEU A 14 -24.65 1.48 -10.61
N PRO A 15 -24.03 2.67 -10.52
CA PRO A 15 -22.58 2.78 -10.56
C PRO A 15 -21.98 1.94 -9.41
N PRO A 16 -20.85 1.25 -9.65
CA PRO A 16 -20.20 0.46 -8.62
C PRO A 16 -19.88 1.34 -7.40
N SER A 17 -20.16 0.82 -6.21
CA SER A 17 -19.84 1.54 -4.96
C SER A 17 -18.33 1.84 -4.88
N PRO A 18 -17.94 3.03 -4.37
CA PRO A 18 -16.54 3.41 -4.29
C PRO A 18 -15.75 2.40 -3.44
N LEU A 19 -14.55 2.03 -3.91
CA LEU A 19 -13.66 1.12 -3.17
C LEU A 19 -13.32 1.73 -1.81
N LYS A 20 -13.30 0.88 -0.77
CA LYS A 20 -12.96 1.30 0.59
C LYS A 20 -11.47 1.13 0.90
N ALA A 21 -10.79 0.19 0.23
CA ALA A 21 -9.36 0.02 0.37
C ALA A 21 -8.71 -0.60 -0.89
N SER A 22 -7.40 -0.48 -0.98
CA SER A 22 -6.52 -1.28 -1.85
C SER A 22 -5.44 -1.91 -0.98
N VAL A 23 -5.16 -3.19 -1.19
CA VAL A 23 -4.11 -3.93 -0.47
C VAL A 23 -2.99 -4.28 -1.45
N TYR A 24 -1.76 -3.92 -1.10
CA TYR A 24 -0.55 -4.24 -1.84
C TYR A 24 0.24 -5.28 -1.05
N GLU A 25 0.10 -6.55 -1.42
CA GLU A 25 0.71 -7.67 -0.70
C GLU A 25 2.06 -8.04 -1.31
N PHE A 26 3.09 -8.07 -0.45
CA PHE A 26 4.43 -8.51 -0.78
C PHE A 26 4.59 -9.96 -0.30
N ASP A 27 4.49 -10.90 -1.24
CA ASP A 27 4.73 -12.33 -1.00
C ASP A 27 6.24 -12.58 -0.99
N PRO A 28 6.84 -13.10 0.10
CA PRO A 28 8.28 -13.33 0.18
C PRO A 28 8.83 -14.25 -0.91
N ALA A 29 8.02 -15.12 -1.51
CA ALA A 29 8.45 -15.98 -2.60
C ALA A 29 8.75 -15.18 -3.90
N THR A 30 8.04 -14.08 -4.12
CA THR A 30 8.14 -13.27 -5.36
C THR A 30 8.73 -11.88 -5.12
N ALA A 31 8.70 -11.38 -3.88
CA ALA A 31 9.28 -10.13 -3.42
C ALA A 31 10.66 -10.33 -2.74
N ALA A 32 11.39 -11.38 -3.14
CA ALA A 32 12.76 -11.66 -2.70
C ALA A 32 12.93 -11.65 -1.17
N GLY A 33 12.00 -12.26 -0.44
CA GLY A 33 12.02 -12.38 1.01
C GLY A 33 11.43 -11.19 1.78
N VAL A 34 11.04 -10.10 1.10
CA VAL A 34 10.21 -9.06 1.71
C VAL A 34 8.80 -9.61 1.89
N GLN A 35 8.26 -9.50 3.10
CA GLN A 35 6.93 -10.00 3.44
C GLN A 35 6.06 -8.88 4.02
N GLY A 36 4.77 -8.91 3.71
CA GLY A 36 3.77 -8.11 4.40
C GLY A 36 2.93 -7.31 3.43
N GLN A 37 2.44 -6.15 3.86
CA GLN A 37 1.48 -5.39 3.08
C GLN A 37 1.60 -3.89 3.27
N ILE A 38 1.19 -3.17 2.23
CA ILE A 38 0.82 -1.77 2.32
C ILE A 38 -0.68 -1.67 2.02
N ILE A 39 -1.44 -1.05 2.93
CA ILE A 39 -2.88 -0.93 2.83
C ILE A 39 -3.26 0.54 2.69
N VAL A 40 -4.01 0.86 1.65
CA VAL A 40 -4.57 2.19 1.40
C VAL A 40 -6.05 2.17 1.76
N HIS A 41 -6.43 2.87 2.82
CA HIS A 41 -7.82 3.08 3.23
C HIS A 41 -8.33 4.41 2.67
N TYR A 42 -9.18 4.34 1.64
CA TYR A 42 -9.76 5.53 1.02
C TYR A 42 -10.69 6.27 1.99
N LYS A 43 -10.63 7.60 1.93
CA LYS A 43 -11.51 8.52 2.65
C LYS A 43 -12.32 9.30 1.62
N LYS A 44 -13.28 10.11 2.10
CA LYS A 44 -14.01 11.05 1.24
C LYS A 44 -13.05 11.96 0.46
N HIS A 45 -11.94 12.33 1.09
CA HIS A 45 -10.83 13.06 0.48
C HIS A 45 -9.54 12.35 0.86
N GLY A 46 -8.80 11.86 -0.15
CA GLY A 46 -7.52 11.20 0.05
C GLY A 46 -7.61 9.81 0.69
N ALA A 47 -6.55 9.40 1.39
CA ALA A 47 -6.44 8.09 2.00
C ALA A 47 -5.51 8.06 3.23
N ARG A 48 -5.75 7.09 4.12
CA ARG A 48 -4.76 6.65 5.12
C ARG A 48 -3.98 5.47 4.56
N ILE A 49 -2.66 5.52 4.64
CA ILE A 49 -1.77 4.50 4.10
C ILE A 49 -1.05 3.85 5.28
N HIS A 50 -1.11 2.52 5.38
CA HIS A 50 -0.48 1.75 6.44
C HIS A 50 0.54 0.80 5.82
N ALA A 51 1.81 0.90 6.21
CA ALA A 51 2.83 -0.08 5.83
C ALA A 51 3.14 -0.99 7.01
N HIS A 52 3.15 -2.29 6.76
CA HIS A 52 3.61 -3.33 7.66
C HIS A 52 4.41 -4.34 6.86
N LEU A 53 5.73 -4.13 6.81
CA LEU A 53 6.66 -4.92 6.03
C LEU A 53 7.77 -5.50 6.91
N ASP A 54 8.19 -6.71 6.60
CA ASP A 54 9.34 -7.41 7.15
C ASP A 54 10.37 -7.63 6.03
N LEU A 55 11.56 -7.06 6.22
CA LEU A 55 12.68 -7.08 5.31
C LEU A 55 13.84 -7.91 5.86
N ARG A 56 13.70 -8.56 7.02
CA ARG A 56 14.80 -9.31 7.66
C ARG A 56 15.32 -10.45 6.80
N LYS A 57 14.47 -10.98 5.91
CA LYS A 57 14.81 -12.04 4.95
C LYS A 57 14.99 -11.53 3.52
N ALA A 58 15.04 -10.21 3.32
CA ALA A 58 15.24 -9.63 2.00
C ALA A 58 16.57 -10.12 1.39
N ASN A 59 16.53 -10.50 0.11
CA ASN A 59 17.66 -11.04 -0.61
C ASN A 59 18.58 -9.91 -1.11
N TRP A 60 19.41 -9.38 -0.21
CA TRP A 60 20.36 -8.30 -0.50
C TRP A 60 21.42 -8.71 -1.54
N THR A 61 21.79 -9.99 -1.58
CA THR A 61 22.72 -10.51 -2.59
C THR A 61 22.12 -10.39 -3.99
N ALA A 62 20.84 -10.75 -4.16
CA ALA A 62 20.16 -10.58 -5.43
C ALA A 62 19.97 -9.10 -5.80
N LEU A 63 19.74 -8.21 -4.83
CA LEU A 63 19.70 -6.77 -5.08
C LEU A 63 21.05 -6.25 -5.58
N SER A 64 22.13 -6.64 -4.91
CA SER A 64 23.51 -6.26 -5.28
C SER A 64 23.90 -6.80 -6.66
N ALA A 65 23.37 -7.96 -7.06
CA ALA A 65 23.57 -8.52 -8.39
C ALA A 65 22.81 -7.74 -9.48
N ASN A 66 21.66 -7.14 -9.14
CA ASN A 66 20.88 -6.29 -10.05
C ASN A 66 21.48 -4.88 -10.19
N ASP A 67 22.06 -4.35 -9.11
CA ASP A 67 22.75 -3.07 -9.09
C ASP A 67 23.95 -3.13 -8.14
N ALA A 68 25.16 -3.14 -8.71
CA ALA A 68 26.40 -3.26 -7.97
C ALA A 68 26.67 -2.06 -7.03
N ASN A 69 26.00 -0.92 -7.21
CA ASN A 69 26.07 0.21 -6.30
C ASN A 69 25.14 0.06 -5.09
N CYS A 70 24.34 -1.01 -5.04
CA CYS A 70 23.33 -1.22 -4.02
C CYS A 70 23.62 -2.48 -3.22
N THR A 71 24.66 -2.38 -2.38
CA THR A 71 25.03 -3.42 -1.42
C THR A 71 24.19 -3.30 -0.16
N GLY A 72 23.32 -4.28 0.09
CA GLY A 72 22.51 -4.31 1.31
C GLY A 72 23.30 -4.75 2.56
N PRO A 73 22.65 -4.77 3.74
CA PRO A 73 21.24 -4.45 3.96
C PRO A 73 20.93 -2.96 3.74
N VAL A 74 19.80 -2.69 3.09
CA VAL A 74 19.31 -1.32 2.86
C VAL A 74 18.18 -1.03 3.84
N ASP A 75 18.19 0.14 4.46
CA ASP A 75 17.16 0.54 5.42
C ASP A 75 16.24 1.65 4.91
N THR A 76 16.54 2.26 3.77
CA THR A 76 15.82 3.43 3.26
C THR A 76 15.24 3.14 1.88
N PHE A 77 13.97 3.47 1.68
CA PHE A 77 13.23 3.14 0.47
C PHE A 77 12.44 4.33 -0.07
N GLY A 78 12.72 4.69 -1.33
CA GLY A 78 11.75 5.41 -2.13
C GLY A 78 10.52 4.53 -2.37
N TRP A 79 9.37 5.13 -2.58
CA TRP A 79 8.09 4.47 -2.71
C TRP A 79 7.12 5.31 -3.51
N HIS A 80 6.50 4.68 -4.51
CA HIS A 80 5.66 5.36 -5.49
C HIS A 80 4.52 4.45 -5.97
N LEU A 81 3.44 5.07 -6.44
CA LEU A 81 2.37 4.40 -7.17
C LEU A 81 2.68 4.40 -8.66
N HIS A 82 2.68 3.22 -9.27
CA HIS A 82 2.96 3.00 -10.68
C HIS A 82 1.73 2.43 -11.42
N THR A 83 1.70 2.59 -12.74
CA THR A 83 0.45 2.49 -13.51
C THR A 83 0.26 1.25 -14.35
N LYS A 84 1.24 0.33 -14.37
CA LYS A 84 1.18 -0.90 -15.18
C LYS A 84 1.44 -2.12 -14.31
N TRP A 85 0.84 -3.25 -14.66
CA TRP A 85 1.22 -4.55 -14.09
C TRP A 85 1.25 -5.59 -15.20
N ALA A 86 2.40 -6.23 -15.40
CA ALA A 86 2.61 -7.20 -16.48
C ALA A 86 2.57 -8.66 -16.01
N HIS A 87 2.32 -8.92 -14.72
CA HIS A 87 2.33 -10.28 -14.16
C HIS A 87 0.91 -10.80 -13.99
N SER A 88 0.55 -11.87 -14.71
CA SER A 88 -0.81 -12.43 -14.64
C SER A 88 -1.09 -13.23 -13.37
N ASN A 89 -0.04 -13.83 -12.77
CA ASN A 89 -0.19 -14.83 -11.70
C ASN A 89 0.65 -14.51 -10.45
N ALA A 90 1.05 -13.26 -10.26
CA ALA A 90 1.82 -12.84 -9.09
C ALA A 90 1.20 -11.57 -8.50
N THR A 91 1.20 -11.49 -7.17
CA THR A 91 0.78 -10.32 -6.41
C THR A 91 1.94 -9.36 -6.17
N SER A 92 3.17 -9.86 -6.18
CA SER A 92 4.38 -9.06 -6.06
C SER A 92 5.49 -9.53 -6.99
N ALA A 93 6.52 -8.70 -7.14
CA ALA A 93 7.71 -9.00 -7.93
C ALA A 93 8.94 -8.31 -7.33
N PHE A 94 10.11 -8.68 -7.86
CA PHE A 94 11.42 -8.16 -7.47
C PHE A 94 12.25 -7.79 -8.71
N GLY A 95 13.08 -6.74 -8.57
CA GLY A 95 14.10 -6.35 -9.55
C GLY A 95 13.54 -6.16 -10.97
N ALA A 96 13.96 -6.99 -11.92
CA ALA A 96 13.48 -6.94 -13.31
C ALA A 96 11.96 -7.12 -13.44
N GLY A 97 11.33 -7.87 -12.52
CA GLY A 97 9.88 -7.96 -12.44
C GLY A 97 9.20 -6.63 -12.09
N CYS A 98 9.94 -5.69 -11.49
CA CYS A 98 9.49 -4.32 -11.23
C CYS A 98 9.99 -3.32 -12.27
N SER A 99 10.62 -3.76 -13.36
CA SER A 99 11.16 -2.87 -14.40
C SER A 99 10.12 -1.89 -14.96
N LEU A 100 10.60 -0.84 -15.64
CA LEU A 100 9.73 0.11 -16.34
C LEU A 100 8.75 -0.59 -17.30
N ALA A 101 9.20 -1.63 -17.99
CA ALA A 101 8.35 -2.39 -18.91
C ALA A 101 7.22 -3.15 -18.19
N ALA A 102 7.46 -3.63 -16.97
CA ALA A 102 6.51 -4.43 -16.21
C ALA A 102 5.56 -3.59 -15.35
N ALA A 103 6.10 -2.57 -14.68
CA ALA A 103 5.39 -1.77 -13.69
C ALA A 103 4.97 -0.38 -14.19
N GLY A 104 5.57 0.10 -15.30
CA GLY A 104 5.28 1.43 -15.82
C GLY A 104 5.94 2.55 -15.01
N ASN A 105 5.45 3.76 -15.25
CA ASN A 105 5.90 5.01 -14.65
C ASN A 105 4.97 5.44 -13.50
N HIS A 106 5.31 6.53 -12.83
CA HIS A 106 4.52 7.08 -11.73
C HIS A 106 3.17 7.59 -12.22
N TYR A 107 2.13 7.36 -11.43
CA TYR A 107 0.81 7.90 -11.69
C TYR A 107 0.81 9.44 -11.56
N ASP A 108 0.46 10.14 -12.64
CA ASP A 108 0.56 11.61 -12.72
C ASP A 108 -0.59 12.23 -13.54
N PRO A 109 -1.86 12.05 -13.13
CA PRO A 109 -3.00 12.61 -13.85
C PRO A 109 -2.99 14.15 -13.84
N GLY A 110 -2.32 14.76 -12.85
CA GLY A 110 -2.22 16.21 -12.66
C GLY A 110 -1.12 16.88 -13.49
N LEU A 111 -0.29 16.11 -14.20
CA LEU A 111 0.82 16.62 -15.03
C LEU A 111 1.81 17.49 -14.24
N ALA A 112 2.16 17.03 -13.04
CA ALA A 112 3.26 17.61 -12.26
C ALA A 112 4.61 17.38 -12.96
N CYS A 113 4.70 16.33 -13.79
CA CYS A 113 5.77 16.10 -14.77
C CYS A 113 7.16 15.95 -14.16
N GLY A 114 7.31 15.08 -13.17
CA GLY A 114 8.61 14.59 -12.74
C GLY A 114 9.26 13.67 -13.78
N LEU A 115 10.51 13.27 -13.51
CA LEU A 115 11.33 12.46 -14.44
C LEU A 115 10.76 11.08 -14.74
N SER A 116 9.84 10.61 -13.90
CA SER A 116 9.21 9.30 -13.95
C SER A 116 7.70 9.39 -14.17
N SER A 117 7.15 10.55 -14.54
CA SER A 117 5.73 10.71 -14.88
C SER A 117 5.30 9.72 -15.98
N GLU A 118 4.11 9.15 -15.86
CA GLU A 118 3.51 8.33 -16.93
C GLU A 118 3.33 9.11 -18.23
N HIS A 119 3.31 10.44 -18.16
CA HIS A 119 3.19 11.35 -19.30
C HIS A 119 4.53 11.91 -19.79
N LYS A 120 5.66 11.35 -19.33
CA LYS A 120 7.01 11.81 -19.68
C LYS A 120 7.24 11.96 -21.18
N LEU A 121 6.70 11.05 -21.99
CA LEU A 121 6.95 11.01 -23.44
C LEU A 121 5.95 11.82 -24.27
N ASP A 122 4.86 12.32 -23.66
CA ASP A 122 3.81 13.07 -24.34
C ASP A 122 3.56 14.43 -23.68
N LYS A 123 2.64 14.53 -22.72
CA LYS A 123 2.16 15.79 -22.14
C LYS A 123 3.22 16.47 -21.26
N CYS A 124 4.20 15.72 -20.80
CA CYS A 124 5.33 16.22 -20.02
C CYS A 124 6.63 16.31 -20.84
N ALA A 125 6.65 15.96 -22.12
CA ALA A 125 7.87 15.91 -22.92
C ALA A 125 8.61 17.26 -22.97
N SER A 126 7.88 18.38 -23.01
CA SER A 126 8.46 19.73 -22.97
C SER A 126 8.87 20.20 -21.57
N LYS A 127 8.44 19.49 -20.51
CA LYS A 127 8.76 19.78 -19.11
C LYS A 127 9.82 18.84 -18.54
N VAL A 128 10.25 17.83 -19.29
CA VAL A 128 11.29 16.88 -18.86
C VAL A 128 12.51 17.05 -19.78
N PRO A 129 13.75 17.18 -19.25
CA PRO A 129 14.14 17.16 -17.84
C PRO A 129 14.17 18.58 -17.25
N SER A 130 13.03 19.25 -17.13
CA SER A 130 13.02 20.58 -16.53
C SER A 130 13.28 20.46 -15.02
N VAL A 131 14.16 21.33 -14.54
CA VAL A 131 14.61 21.50 -13.15
C VAL A 131 13.49 21.96 -12.20
N THR A 132 12.25 22.04 -12.68
CA THR A 132 11.11 22.64 -11.96
C THR A 132 10.33 21.65 -11.11
N TYR A 133 10.50 20.33 -11.34
CA TYR A 133 9.87 19.33 -10.49
C TYR A 133 10.59 19.27 -9.15
N ASN A 134 9.93 19.76 -8.11
CA ASN A 134 10.47 19.82 -6.75
C ASN A 134 9.42 19.31 -5.76
N CYS A 135 9.00 18.05 -5.93
CA CYS A 135 8.10 17.45 -4.96
C CYS A 135 8.85 17.15 -3.65
N THR A 136 8.40 17.81 -2.59
CA THR A 136 8.89 17.68 -1.22
C THR A 136 7.69 17.83 -0.30
N ALA A 137 7.78 17.38 0.96
CA ALA A 137 6.69 17.58 1.92
C ALA A 137 6.29 19.07 2.04
N ALA A 138 7.26 19.98 1.98
CA ALA A 138 7.02 21.42 2.06
C ALA A 138 6.31 21.99 0.82
N THR A 139 6.70 21.57 -0.39
CA THR A 139 6.02 22.01 -1.62
C THR A 139 4.64 21.39 -1.72
N TYR A 140 4.50 20.12 -1.35
CA TYR A 140 3.23 19.41 -1.30
C TYR A 140 2.21 20.06 -0.36
N ALA A 141 2.63 20.42 0.85
CA ALA A 141 1.79 21.10 1.83
C ALA A 141 1.26 22.46 1.35
N ARG A 142 2.03 23.17 0.51
CA ARG A 142 1.62 24.45 -0.09
C ARG A 142 0.75 24.27 -1.34
N ASN A 143 1.08 23.28 -2.16
CA ASN A 143 0.38 23.00 -3.40
C ASN A 143 0.47 21.50 -3.74
N ALA A 144 -0.65 20.79 -3.58
CA ALA A 144 -0.71 19.36 -3.86
C ALA A 144 -0.39 19.02 -5.33
N SER A 145 -0.72 19.90 -6.28
CA SER A 145 -0.45 19.68 -7.72
C SER A 145 1.01 19.88 -8.12
N ALA A 146 1.87 20.32 -7.20
CA ALA A 146 3.31 20.39 -7.43
C ALA A 146 3.99 19.01 -7.43
N CYS A 147 3.29 17.99 -6.95
CA CYS A 147 3.75 16.62 -6.88
C CYS A 147 2.95 15.74 -7.84
N GLU A 148 3.63 14.75 -8.44
CA GLU A 148 2.91 13.65 -9.10
C GLU A 148 2.01 12.98 -8.06
N ALA A 149 0.80 12.57 -8.45
CA ALA A 149 -0.13 11.96 -7.51
C ALA A 149 0.45 10.67 -6.91
N GLY A 150 1.25 9.94 -7.69
CA GLY A 150 1.96 8.73 -7.28
C GLY A 150 3.31 8.94 -6.59
N ASP A 151 3.84 10.17 -6.48
CA ASP A 151 5.12 10.44 -5.82
C ASP A 151 4.97 10.55 -4.30
N LEU A 152 4.80 9.40 -3.64
CA LEU A 152 4.58 9.32 -2.20
C LEU A 152 5.86 9.66 -1.40
N SER A 153 7.04 9.38 -1.97
CA SER A 153 8.32 9.75 -1.35
C SER A 153 8.58 11.23 -1.32
N GLY A 154 8.30 11.95 -2.40
CA GLY A 154 8.40 13.40 -2.42
C GLY A 154 7.43 14.02 -1.40
N LYS A 155 6.21 13.50 -1.29
CA LYS A 155 5.18 13.99 -0.36
C LYS A 155 5.50 13.71 1.12
N PHE A 156 6.01 12.52 1.45
CA PHE A 156 6.07 12.02 2.82
C PHE A 156 7.47 11.59 3.30
N GLY A 157 8.48 11.76 2.45
CA GLY A 157 9.81 11.19 2.65
C GLY A 157 9.85 9.70 2.32
N THR A 158 11.07 9.16 2.32
CA THR A 158 11.32 7.73 2.15
C THR A 158 10.73 6.91 3.30
N MET A 159 10.38 5.65 3.02
CA MET A 159 10.16 4.68 4.09
C MET A 159 11.50 4.29 4.69
N VAL A 160 11.53 4.12 6.01
CA VAL A 160 12.74 3.71 6.73
C VAL A 160 12.46 2.47 7.54
N ALA A 161 13.23 1.42 7.31
CA ALA A 161 13.19 0.18 8.06
C ALA A 161 13.97 0.35 9.37
N ARG A 162 13.34 -0.05 10.48
CA ARG A 162 13.97 -0.14 11.79
C ARG A 162 13.98 -1.59 12.21
N HIS A 163 15.15 -2.12 12.53
CA HIS A 163 15.34 -3.54 12.86
C HIS A 163 14.79 -4.50 11.77
N GLY A 164 14.92 -4.08 10.50
CA GLY A 164 14.39 -4.84 9.36
C GLY A 164 12.86 -4.76 9.18
N HIS A 165 12.17 -3.85 9.86
CA HIS A 165 10.72 -3.67 9.73
C HIS A 165 10.35 -2.26 9.28
N ILE A 166 9.36 -2.14 8.40
CA ILE A 166 8.68 -0.88 8.12
C ILE A 166 7.29 -0.97 8.74
N ARG A 167 7.05 -0.17 9.77
CA ARG A 167 5.75 -0.02 10.44
C ARG A 167 5.42 1.45 10.57
N LYS A 168 4.55 1.97 9.70
CA LYS A 168 4.20 3.40 9.72
C LYS A 168 2.85 3.66 9.06
N THR A 169 2.20 4.72 9.52
CA THR A 169 0.96 5.24 8.94
C THR A 169 1.20 6.64 8.38
N TRP A 170 0.65 6.91 7.20
CA TRP A 170 0.59 8.23 6.58
C TRP A 170 -0.84 8.62 6.27
N HIS A 171 -1.07 9.92 6.13
CA HIS A 171 -2.35 10.47 5.69
C HIS A 171 -2.10 11.40 4.51
N ASP A 172 -2.58 10.99 3.35
CA ASP A 172 -2.51 11.78 2.13
C ASP A 172 -3.91 12.30 1.79
N ARG A 173 -4.15 13.60 2.00
CA ARG A 173 -5.45 14.24 1.71
C ARG A 173 -5.75 14.38 0.21
N HIS A 174 -4.73 14.23 -0.64
CA HIS A 174 -4.85 14.26 -2.10
C HIS A 174 -4.35 12.95 -2.73
N TYR A 175 -4.41 11.84 -1.98
CA TYR A 175 -4.25 10.51 -2.57
C TYR A 175 -5.31 10.32 -3.67
N PRO A 176 -4.99 9.62 -4.78
CA PRO A 176 -5.96 9.31 -5.82
C PRO A 176 -7.26 8.73 -5.27
N SER A 177 -8.38 9.13 -5.86
CA SER A 177 -9.71 8.64 -5.49
C SER A 177 -9.81 7.14 -5.74
N SER A 178 -10.67 6.46 -4.96
CA SER A 178 -11.00 5.06 -5.21
C SER A 178 -11.63 4.80 -6.58
N SER A 179 -12.20 5.84 -7.20
CA SER A 179 -12.73 5.78 -8.57
C SER A 179 -11.65 5.79 -9.66
N GLU A 180 -10.43 6.21 -9.33
CA GLU A 180 -9.30 6.26 -10.28
C GLU A 180 -8.50 4.95 -10.29
N VAL A 181 -8.70 4.11 -9.28
CA VAL A 181 -7.97 2.85 -9.10
C VAL A 181 -8.20 1.93 -10.29
N THR A 182 -7.12 1.42 -10.85
CA THR A 182 -7.15 0.41 -11.91
C THR A 182 -6.58 -0.92 -11.40
N PRO A 183 -6.96 -2.06 -12.00
CA PRO A 183 -6.33 -3.35 -11.70
C PRO A 183 -4.85 -3.45 -12.09
N GLN A 184 -4.29 -2.41 -12.73
CA GLN A 184 -2.89 -2.38 -13.16
C GLN A 184 -2.00 -1.58 -12.23
N TRP A 185 -2.58 -0.86 -11.26
CA TRP A 185 -1.80 -0.11 -10.31
C TRP A 185 -0.96 -1.03 -9.42
N ASN A 186 0.27 -0.61 -9.19
CA ASN A 186 1.18 -1.27 -8.26
C ASN A 186 1.89 -0.24 -7.38
N LEU A 187 2.22 -0.63 -6.16
CA LEU A 187 3.04 0.17 -5.27
C LEU A 187 4.44 -0.43 -5.25
N MET A 188 5.43 0.41 -5.53
CA MET A 188 6.82 0.01 -5.68
C MET A 188 7.68 0.63 -4.59
N LEU A 189 8.63 -0.15 -4.09
CA LEU A 189 9.75 0.32 -3.29
C LEU A 189 11.02 0.38 -4.16
N HIS A 190 11.76 1.46 -4.04
CA HIS A 190 13.10 1.66 -4.58
C HIS A 190 14.08 1.63 -3.42
N ALA A 191 15.09 0.76 -3.47
CA ALA A 191 16.15 0.77 -2.46
C ALA A 191 16.99 2.04 -2.61
N VAL A 192 17.27 2.77 -1.54
CA VAL A 192 18.11 3.97 -1.58
C VAL A 192 19.55 3.60 -1.22
N CYS A 193 20.42 3.60 -2.22
CA CYS A 193 21.81 3.13 -2.16
C CYS A 193 22.76 4.25 -2.59
N GLY A 194 22.96 5.23 -1.71
CA GLY A 194 23.67 6.46 -2.04
C GLY A 194 22.92 7.25 -3.12
N SER A 195 23.54 7.45 -4.29
CA SER A 195 22.89 8.08 -5.43
C SER A 195 22.09 7.11 -6.31
N SER A 196 22.22 5.78 -6.11
CA SER A 196 21.43 4.80 -6.85
C SER A 196 20.12 4.50 -6.15
N THR A 197 19.03 4.42 -6.92
CA THR A 197 17.68 4.12 -6.42
C THR A 197 16.99 3.00 -7.22
N PRO A 198 17.60 1.80 -7.31
CA PRO A 198 17.07 0.73 -8.13
C PRO A 198 15.68 0.31 -7.65
N ARG A 199 14.83 -0.08 -8.61
CA ARG A 199 13.52 -0.68 -8.34
C ARG A 199 13.72 -2.00 -7.60
N PHE A 200 13.27 -2.08 -6.36
CA PHE A 200 13.55 -3.20 -5.48
C PHE A 200 12.42 -4.23 -5.52
N VAL A 201 11.26 -3.90 -4.97
CA VAL A 201 10.07 -4.76 -4.94
C VAL A 201 8.83 -3.97 -5.27
N CYS A 202 7.81 -4.63 -5.80
CA CYS A 202 6.54 -4.01 -6.17
C CYS A 202 5.40 -5.00 -5.99
N ALA A 203 4.21 -4.49 -5.70
CA ALA A 203 3.01 -5.30 -5.50
C ALA A 203 1.81 -4.68 -6.20
N ILE A 204 0.94 -5.49 -6.81
CA ILE A 204 -0.30 -5.06 -7.45
C ILE A 204 -1.37 -4.70 -6.43
N ALA A 205 -2.25 -3.76 -6.76
CA ALA A 205 -3.42 -3.46 -5.97
C ALA A 205 -4.44 -4.62 -6.01
N ASP A 206 -4.66 -5.27 -4.87
CA ASP A 206 -5.79 -6.17 -4.65
C ASP A 206 -6.93 -5.43 -3.96
N ASN A 207 -7.96 -5.12 -4.75
CA ASN A 207 -9.15 -4.41 -4.29
C ASN A 207 -10.23 -5.35 -3.75
N SER A 208 -10.08 -6.68 -3.94
CA SER A 208 -11.00 -7.69 -3.43
C SER A 208 -10.77 -7.97 -1.94
N LYS A 209 -9.50 -7.92 -1.50
CA LYS A 209 -9.08 -8.08 -0.10
C LYS A 209 -9.46 -6.91 0.81
N ALA A 210 -9.97 -5.81 0.24
CA ALA A 210 -10.47 -4.65 0.95
C ALA A 210 -11.70 -4.93 1.85
N SER A 211 -12.44 -6.00 1.57
CA SER A 211 -13.60 -6.42 2.36
C SER A 211 -13.20 -7.14 3.66
N TRP A 212 -12.13 -7.95 3.63
CA TRP A 212 -11.65 -8.71 4.80
C TRP A 212 -11.00 -7.83 5.87
N HIS A 213 -10.22 -6.82 5.46
CA HIS A 213 -9.68 -5.80 6.37
C HIS A 213 -10.76 -4.96 7.06
N ARG A 214 -12.00 -4.97 6.54
CA ARG A 214 -13.13 -4.23 7.08
C ARG A 214 -13.72 -4.91 8.32
N THR A 215 -13.74 -6.24 8.34
CA THR A 215 -14.31 -7.02 9.45
C THR A 215 -13.33 -7.24 10.59
N HIS A 216 -12.02 -7.09 10.34
CA HIS A 216 -10.94 -7.29 11.31
C HIS A 216 -10.10 -6.01 11.53
N LYS A 217 -10.71 -4.85 11.25
CA LYS A 217 -10.04 -3.55 11.42
C LYS A 217 -9.59 -3.35 12.87
N ASP A 218 -10.42 -3.79 13.81
CA ASP A 218 -10.18 -3.67 15.24
C ASP A 218 -9.06 -4.61 15.70
N ASP A 219 -8.96 -5.80 15.11
CA ASP A 219 -7.88 -6.76 15.39
C ASP A 219 -6.51 -6.25 14.90
N LEU A 220 -6.49 -5.50 13.80
CA LEU A 220 -5.26 -4.88 13.29
C LEU A 220 -4.86 -3.63 14.08
N SER A 221 -5.83 -2.90 14.67
CA SER A 221 -5.51 -1.82 15.61
C SER A 221 -5.09 -2.33 17.00
N LYS A 222 -5.56 -3.51 17.42
CA LYS A 222 -5.12 -4.16 18.67
C LYS A 222 -3.68 -4.70 18.61
N VAL A 223 -3.12 -4.85 17.40
CA VAL A 223 -1.72 -5.27 17.18
C VAL A 223 -0.81 -4.07 16.87
N ASN A 224 -1.34 -2.85 16.89
CA ASN A 224 -0.53 -1.64 16.87
C ASN A 224 -0.01 -1.39 18.28
N VAL A 225 1.17 -1.93 18.57
CA VAL A 225 2.01 -1.38 19.63
C VAL A 225 2.49 -0.02 19.10
N ASP A 226 1.82 1.06 19.49
CA ASP A 226 2.40 2.39 19.41
C ASP A 226 3.47 2.45 20.50
N ILE A 227 4.71 2.08 20.14
CA ILE A 227 5.87 2.31 21.00
C ILE A 227 6.24 3.77 20.78
N ASP A 228 5.79 4.65 21.68
CA ASP A 228 6.36 5.99 21.78
C ASP A 228 7.74 5.84 22.44
N ILE A 229 8.79 5.95 21.65
CA ILE A 229 10.16 5.99 22.17
C ILE A 229 10.52 7.46 22.33
N ASP A 230 10.06 8.07 23.42
CA ASP A 230 10.61 9.32 23.90
C ASP A 230 11.84 9.03 24.78
N ASN A 231 12.81 9.91 24.64
CA ASN A 231 14.22 9.60 24.77
C ASN A 231 14.75 9.48 26.21
N ASP A 232 13.96 9.04 27.20
CA ASP A 232 14.46 8.76 28.56
C ASP A 232 13.62 7.79 29.44
N ASP A 233 12.47 7.26 29.05
CA ASP A 233 11.76 6.20 29.82
C ASP A 233 10.89 5.32 28.89
N ILE A 234 10.92 3.99 29.10
CA ILE A 234 10.09 3.01 28.38
C ILE A 234 8.90 2.66 29.29
N ASP A 235 7.77 3.32 29.06
CA ASP A 235 6.48 2.89 29.61
C ASP A 235 5.79 1.99 28.58
N VAL A 236 5.56 0.73 28.95
CA VAL A 236 4.88 -0.27 28.10
C VAL A 236 3.58 -0.66 28.77
N ASP A 237 2.50 0.00 28.39
CA ASP A 237 1.15 -0.44 28.74
C ASP A 237 0.69 -1.49 27.71
N ILE A 238 0.71 -2.76 28.12
CA ILE A 238 0.18 -3.88 27.34
C ILE A 238 -1.16 -4.29 27.94
N ASP A 239 -2.25 -3.80 27.36
CA ASP A 239 -3.59 -4.34 27.62
C ASP A 239 -3.91 -5.37 26.52
N ILE A 240 -3.76 -6.66 26.85
CA ILE A 240 -4.20 -7.78 26.01
C ILE A 240 -5.53 -8.29 26.57
N ASP A 241 -6.63 -7.84 25.98
CA ASP A 241 -7.93 -8.50 26.14
C ASP A 241 -8.09 -9.54 25.03
N ILE A 242 -7.79 -10.80 25.37
CA ILE A 242 -8.20 -11.98 24.58
C ILE A 242 -9.52 -12.45 25.19
N ASP A 243 -10.63 -12.11 24.55
CA ASP A 243 -11.92 -12.76 24.82
C ASP A 243 -11.89 -14.18 24.24
N ASP A 244 -11.68 -15.17 25.09
CA ASP A 244 -11.66 -16.61 24.76
C ASP A 244 -13.08 -17.23 24.78
N ASP A 245 -14.05 -16.58 24.15
CA ASP A 245 -15.47 -16.99 24.23
C ASP A 245 -15.92 -17.95 23.12
N ALA A 246 -14.99 -18.54 22.35
CA ALA A 246 -15.33 -19.47 21.28
C ALA A 246 -15.12 -20.96 21.60
N ARG A 247 -14.89 -21.35 22.87
CA ARG A 247 -14.76 -22.76 23.26
C ARG A 247 -15.24 -23.01 24.68
N HIS A 248 -16.55 -23.24 24.89
CA HIS A 248 -17.09 -24.22 25.85
C HIS A 248 -18.62 -24.33 25.70
N ASP A 249 -19.07 -24.77 24.53
CA ASP A 249 -20.44 -25.26 24.36
C ASP A 249 -20.38 -26.76 24.09
N HIS A 250 -20.10 -27.55 25.13
CA HIS A 250 -20.47 -28.97 25.24
C HIS A 250 -20.16 -29.50 26.64
N HIS A 251 -21.19 -30.09 27.27
CA HIS A 251 -21.22 -30.86 28.51
C HIS A 251 -21.28 -30.11 29.86
N ARG A 252 -22.51 -29.91 30.37
CA ARG A 252 -22.97 -30.56 31.63
C ARG A 252 -24.43 -30.17 31.97
N ARG A 253 -25.36 -31.10 31.74
CA ARG A 253 -26.64 -31.17 32.48
C ARG A 253 -26.78 -32.57 33.06
N HIS A 254 -26.40 -32.72 34.33
CA HIS A 254 -26.83 -33.72 35.31
C HIS A 254 -26.49 -33.08 36.66
N GLY A 255 -27.44 -32.70 37.53
CA GLY A 255 -28.40 -33.57 38.20
C GLY A 255 -27.89 -33.77 39.63
N SER A 256 -28.11 -32.78 40.52
CA SER A 256 -27.67 -32.83 41.91
C SER A 256 -28.82 -33.29 42.81
N SER A 257 -28.73 -34.51 43.31
CA SER A 257 -29.41 -34.96 44.53
C SER A 257 -28.36 -34.99 45.64
N HIS A 258 -28.65 -34.44 46.81
CA HIS A 258 -28.16 -34.93 48.10
C HIS A 258 -29.00 -34.30 49.22
N GLY A 259 -29.78 -35.16 49.88
CA GLY A 259 -30.29 -34.93 51.22
C GLY A 259 -29.35 -35.55 52.25
N GLN A 260 -29.39 -35.02 53.46
CA GLN A 260 -28.90 -35.60 54.72
C GLN A 260 -29.83 -35.11 55.83
N PRO A 261 -29.82 -35.74 57.02
CA PRO A 261 -29.82 -37.18 57.32
C PRO A 261 -31.21 -37.67 57.76
#